data_AF-A0A970YEQ7-F1
#
_entry.id   AF-A0A970YEQ7-F1
#
_cell.length_a   1.000
_cell.length_b   1.000
_cell.length_c   1.000
_cell.angle_alpha   90.00
_cell.angle_beta   90.00
_cell.angle_gamma   90.00
#
_symmetry.space_group_name_H-M   'P 1'
#
loop_
_entity.id
_entity.type
_entity.pdbx_description
1 polymer ?
#
loop_
_entity_poly.entity_id
_entity_poly.type
_entity_poly.pdbx_seq_one_letter_code
_entity_poly.pdbx_strand_id
1 'polypeptide(L)' 'IEKGRLSASSELAGMAGDKGCTPVQLALAWLLSQEQVITIPESKNRSHLEENLGALEVELSAEEKGELDRLAS' A
#
# COMPACT_ATOMS: atom_id res chain seq x y z
N ILE A 1 -10.37 8.96 8.18
CA ILE A 1 -9.37 8.59 7.15
C ILE A 1 -10.13 8.18 5.92
N GLU A 2 -10.06 9.00 4.87
CA GLU A 2 -10.83 8.90 3.64
C GLU A 2 -10.43 7.62 2.89
N LYS A 3 -11.32 6.62 2.90
CA LYS A 3 -11.14 5.34 2.20
C LYS A 3 -11.05 5.61 0.68
N GLY A 4 -9.83 5.67 0.13
CA GLY A 4 -9.65 5.48 -1.32
C GLY A 4 -8.81 6.51 -2.09
N ARG A 5 -8.22 7.53 -1.45
CA ARG A 5 -7.36 8.49 -2.20
C ARG A 5 -6.08 7.85 -2.74
N LEU A 6 -5.40 7.02 -1.96
CA LEU A 6 -4.18 6.35 -2.41
C LEU A 6 -4.45 5.26 -3.46
N SER A 7 -5.47 4.43 -3.25
CA SER A 7 -5.76 3.28 -4.14
C SER A 7 -6.17 3.64 -5.57
N ALA A 8 -6.45 4.92 -5.86
CA ALA A 8 -6.86 5.40 -7.18
C ALA A 8 -5.84 6.33 -7.86
N SER A 9 -4.65 6.56 -7.26
CA SER A 9 -3.60 7.37 -7.89
C SER A 9 -2.90 6.59 -9.01
N SER A 10 -2.77 7.22 -10.18
CA SER A 10 -1.97 6.70 -11.30
C SER A 10 -0.49 6.56 -10.92
N GLU A 11 0.01 7.40 -10.01
CA GLU A 11 1.40 7.35 -9.55
C GLU A 11 1.61 6.14 -8.64
N LEU A 12 0.69 5.86 -7.71
CA LEU A 12 0.74 4.65 -6.88
C LEU A 12 0.72 3.40 -7.75
N ALA A 13 -0.12 3.37 -8.79
CA ALA A 13 -0.17 2.25 -9.73
C ALA A 13 1.15 2.06 -10.50
N GLY A 14 1.80 3.15 -10.91
CA GLY A 14 3.13 3.12 -11.52
C GLY A 14 4.18 2.54 -10.58
N MET A 15 4.27 3.07 -9.36
CA MET A 15 5.21 2.59 -8.34
C MET A 15 5.00 1.10 -8.01
N ALA A 16 3.75 0.67 -7.90
CA ALA A 16 3.42 -0.73 -7.64
C ALA A 16 3.86 -1.63 -8.81
N GLY A 17 3.64 -1.17 -10.05
CA GLY A 17 4.10 -1.85 -11.26
C GLY A 17 5.62 -2.00 -11.31
N ASP A 18 6.36 -0.93 -11.04
CA ASP A 18 7.84 -0.93 -11.02
C ASP A 18 8.39 -1.89 -9.95
N LYS A 19 7.68 -2.02 -8.83
CA LYS A 19 8.04 -2.92 -7.71
C LYS A 19 7.56 -4.36 -7.90
N GLY A 20 6.66 -4.60 -8.85
CA GLY A 20 6.07 -5.92 -9.08
C GLY A 20 5.02 -6.35 -8.04
N CYS A 21 4.35 -5.39 -7.40
CA CYS A 21 3.25 -5.65 -6.46
C CYS A 21 1.95 -4.96 -6.91
N THR A 22 0.84 -5.23 -6.22
CA THR A 22 -0.41 -4.52 -6.52
C THR A 22 -0.47 -3.16 -5.80
N PRO A 23 -1.26 -2.18 -6.30
CA PRO A 23 -1.41 -0.90 -5.62
C PRO A 23 -1.95 -1.03 -4.19
N VAL A 24 -2.80 -2.03 -3.94
CA VAL A 24 -3.31 -2.36 -2.61
C VAL A 24 -2.18 -2.86 -1.71
N GLN A 25 -1.34 -3.76 -2.21
CA GLN A 25 -0.17 -4.24 -1.48
C GLN A 25 0.77 -3.10 -1.13
N LEU A 26 1.08 -2.22 -2.08
CA LEU A 26 1.96 -1.08 -1.87
C LEU A 26 1.40 -0.11 -0.81
N ALA A 27 0.11 0.22 -0.90
CA ALA A 27 -0.55 1.11 0.07
C ALA A 27 -0.58 0.51 1.48
N LEU A 28 -0.86 -0.79 1.61
CA LEU A 28 -0.89 -1.48 2.90
C LEU A 28 0.52 -1.61 3.49
N ALA A 29 1.53 -1.94 2.68
CA ALA A 29 2.92 -2.00 3.10
C ALA A 29 3.40 -0.64 3.64
N TRP A 30 3.00 0.45 2.98
CA TRP A 30 3.29 1.80 3.46
C TRP A 30 2.64 2.08 4.81
N LEU A 31 1.33 1.84 4.94
CA LEU A 31 0.62 2.05 6.21
C LEU A 31 1.22 1.21 7.36
N LEU A 32 1.57 -0.04 7.09
CA LEU A 32 2.20 -0.94 8.06
C LEU A 32 3.62 -0.52 8.44
N SER A 33 4.29 0.26 7.59
CA SER A 33 5.63 0.78 7.86
C SER A 33 5.64 2.03 8.75
N GLN A 34 4.49 2.66 8.97
CA GLN A 34 4.35 3.86 9.79
C GLN A 34 4.35 3.50 11.28
N GLU A 35 5.05 4.30 12.08
CA GLU A 35 5.07 4.07 13.52
C GLU A 35 3.69 4.31 14.14
N GLN A 36 3.29 3.45 15.08
CA GLN A 36 2.04 3.55 15.84
C GLN A 36 0.77 3.48 14.97
N VAL A 37 0.88 2.96 13.74
CA VAL A 37 -0.26 2.69 12.85
C VAL A 37 -0.58 1.19 12.85
N ILE A 38 -1.86 0.87 13.02
CA ILE A 38 -2.38 -0.49 12.84
C ILE A 38 -3.42 -0.45 11.72
N THR A 39 -3.25 -1.29 10.70
CA THR A 39 -4.24 -1.45 9.63
C THR A 39 -5.13 -2.66 9.87
N ILE A 40 -6.44 -2.50 9.68
CA ILE A 40 -7.41 -3.61 9.69
C ILE A 40 -8.10 -3.65 8.32
N PRO A 41 -7.48 -4.26 7.30
CA PRO A 41 -8.07 -4.31 5.96
C PRO A 41 -9.24 -5.29 5.90
N GLU A 42 -10.34 -4.85 5.28
CA GLU A 42 -11.50 -5.71 5.02
C GLU A 42 -11.22 -6.59 3.79
N SER A 43 -11.55 -7.88 3.88
CA SER A 43 -11.46 -8.82 2.74
C SER A 43 -12.80 -9.50 2.54
N LYS A 44 -13.39 -9.32 1.35
CA LYS A 44 -14.71 -9.90 0.99
C LYS A 44 -14.61 -11.24 0.27
N ASN A 45 -13.41 -11.60 -0.18
CA ASN A 45 -13.12 -12.83 -0.89
C ASN A 45 -11.66 -13.24 -0.65
N ARG A 46 -11.32 -14.46 -1.07
CA ARG A 46 -9.97 -15.02 -0.90
C ARG A 46 -8.89 -14.25 -1.65
N SER A 47 -9.19 -13.76 -2.85
CA SER A 47 -8.23 -12.98 -3.65
C SER A 47 -7.81 -11.69 -2.95
N HIS A 48 -8.74 -10.95 -2.34
CA HIS A 48 -8.42 -9.75 -1.57
C HIS A 48 -7.66 -10.09 -0.29
N LEU A 49 -7.95 -11.24 0.33
CA LEU A 49 -7.18 -11.70 1.49
C LEU A 49 -5.73 -11.99 1.09
N GLU A 50 -5.50 -12.72 0.00
CA GLU A 50 -4.17 -13.04 -0.52
C GLU A 50 -3.42 -11.76 -0.94
N GLU A 51 -4.10 -10.83 -1.59
CA GLU A 51 -3.55 -9.52 -1.92
C GLU A 51 -3.12 -8.74 -0.66
N ASN A 52 -4.00 -8.63 0.34
CA ASN A 52 -3.71 -7.94 1.60
C ASN A 52 -2.54 -8.58 2.36
N LEU A 53 -2.45 -9.91 2.37
CA LEU A 53 -1.34 -10.63 3.01
C LEU A 53 -0.02 -10.41 2.28
N GLY A 54 -0.02 -10.38 0.95
CA GLY A 54 1.18 -10.11 0.16
C GLY A 54 1.78 -8.72 0.42
N ALA A 55 1.04 -7.78 1.01
CA ALA A 55 1.59 -6.49 1.45
C ALA A 55 2.72 -6.65 2.48
N LEU A 56 2.73 -7.74 3.25
CA LEU A 56 3.76 -8.02 4.26
C LEU A 56 5.12 -8.39 3.63
N GLU A 57 5.13 -8.77 2.36
CA GLU A 57 6.34 -9.13 1.61
C GLU A 57 6.92 -7.93 0.84
N VAL A 58 6.23 -6.78 0.86
CA VAL A 58 6.66 -5.57 0.15
C VAL A 58 7.58 -4.74 1.05
N GLU A 59 8.88 -4.78 0.76
CA GLU A 59 9.88 -3.97 1.46
C GLU A 59 10.02 -2.58 0.83
N LEU A 60 9.81 -1.52 1.61
CA LEU A 60 9.93 -0.13 1.15
C LEU A 60 11.28 0.48 1.51
N SER A 61 11.99 1.00 0.51
CA SER A 61 13.15 1.86 0.69
C SER A 61 12.76 3.21 1.30
N ALA A 62 13.74 3.94 1.85
CA ALA A 62 13.51 5.27 2.41
C ALA A 62 12.99 6.28 1.36
N GLU A 63 13.44 6.14 0.11
CA GLU A 63 12.98 6.97 -1.00
C GLU A 63 11.52 6.71 -1.34
N GLU A 64 11.13 5.44 -1.46
CA GLU A 64 9.75 5.04 -1.74
C GLU A 64 8.80 5.47 -0.60
N LYS A 65 9.22 5.35 0.66
CA LYS A 65 8.44 5.85 1.80
C LYS A 65 8.22 7.36 1.68
N GLY A 66 9.26 8.12 1.36
CA GLY A 66 9.17 9.56 1.17
C GLY A 66 8.26 9.98 0.01
N GLU A 67 8.22 9.21 -1.08
CA GLU A 67 7.27 9.43 -2.18
C GLU A 67 5.83 9.12 -1.77
N LEU A 68 5.61 8.01 -1.06
CA LEU A 68 4.29 7.62 -0.57
C LEU A 68 3.75 8.61 0.48
N ASP A 69 4.62 9.16 1.34
CA ASP A 69 4.25 10.22 2.28
C ASP A 69 3.79 11.50 1.54
N ARG A 70 4.42 11.84 0.41
CA ARG A 70 4.00 12.95 -0.45
C ARG A 70 2.64 12.69 -1.10
N LEU A 71 2.42 11.47 -1.60
CA LEU A 71 1.15 11.07 -2.23
C LEU A 71 -0.01 11.01 -1.22
N ALA A 72 0.29 10.72 0.05
CA ALA A 72 -0.71 10.62 1.12
C ALA A 72 -1.09 11.97 1.75
N SER A 73 -0.29 13.02 1.52
CA SER A 73 -0.53 14.40 2.01
C SER A 73 -1.63 15.12 1.23
#